data_AF-A0A7W9HCT1-F1
#
_entry.id   AF-A0A7W9HCT1-F1
#
_cell.length_a   1.000
_cell.length_b   1.000
_cell.length_c   1.000
_cell.angle_alpha   90.00
_cell.angle_beta   90.00
_cell.angle_gamma   90.00
#
_symmetry.space_group_name_H-M   'P 1'
#
loop_
_entity.id
_entity.type
_entity.pdbx_description
1 polymer ?
#
loop_
_entity_poly.entity_id
_entity_poly.type
_entity_poly.pdbx_seq_one_letter_code
_entity_poly.pdbx_strand_id
1 'polypeptide(L)'
;MTLAITPPETSPAPVCEPVARDAREFGAYARTGGWAFGLKVARSVRPGGQGSDETPKVSAKEFAELAGCSPERVMRYYKAWDRAADDGLVPHFEALAPGQEVELPDADVWLSYYVSRSGATSGRGTAIAEAAEAEGIRPTKALEVAENPTALRAAILADPATARAARQALLDRVREDPELQSELARDVVRTDELKKAVAGESRAADRIGYVRQIAESGQIKTPAGQTVDAPADLRQEAERHLSLIDELDEGEDAGEWAAEAYDTMKSLVVEAVETDPGLRVQERRTKFYSSLQKATKVFEELTFDDAGDFYEDDMVQRLEELQRAVAVCIESLRGARG
;
A
#
# COMPACT_ATOMS: atom_id res chain seq x y z
N MET A 1 -25.48 46.97 41.51
CA MET A 1 -26.24 47.24 40.28
C MET A 1 -25.28 47.12 39.11
N THR A 2 -25.23 45.94 38.51
CA THR A 2 -24.31 45.62 37.41
C THR A 2 -25.04 45.92 36.11
N LEU A 3 -24.61 46.95 35.39
CA LEU A 3 -25.14 47.32 34.08
C LEU A 3 -24.69 46.28 33.05
N ALA A 4 -25.61 45.44 32.62
CA ALA A 4 -25.42 44.55 31.48
C ALA A 4 -25.42 45.39 30.20
N ILE A 5 -24.28 45.40 29.51
CA ILE A 5 -24.14 45.97 28.16
C ILE A 5 -24.62 44.89 27.19
N THR A 6 -25.79 45.09 26.63
CA THR A 6 -26.35 44.29 25.53
C THR A 6 -25.48 44.54 24.29
N PRO A 7 -24.98 43.51 23.59
CA PRO A 7 -24.31 43.70 22.30
C PRO A 7 -25.33 44.21 21.26
N PRO A 8 -24.91 45.05 20.30
CA PRO A 8 -25.82 45.56 19.28
C PRO A 8 -26.23 44.40 18.35
N GLU A 9 -27.53 44.16 18.26
CA GLU A 9 -28.13 43.40 17.16
C GLU A 9 -27.77 44.09 15.85
N THR A 10 -26.87 43.48 15.09
CA THR A 10 -26.59 43.86 13.71
C THR A 10 -27.80 43.43 12.88
N SER A 11 -28.79 44.32 12.76
CA SER A 11 -29.80 44.19 11.71
C SER A 11 -29.08 44.14 10.36
N PRO A 12 -29.34 43.12 9.51
CA PRO A 12 -28.78 43.11 8.17
C PRO A 12 -29.29 44.35 7.44
N ALA A 13 -28.38 45.10 6.82
CA ALA A 13 -28.74 46.19 5.91
C ALA A 13 -29.78 45.70 4.89
N PRO A 14 -30.73 46.55 4.46
CA PRO A 14 -31.76 46.13 3.52
C PRO A 14 -31.10 45.57 2.25
N VAL A 15 -31.25 44.28 2.02
CA VAL A 15 -30.72 43.59 0.84
C VAL A 15 -31.30 44.26 -0.40
N CYS A 16 -30.45 44.58 -1.37
CA CYS A 16 -30.87 45.22 -2.61
C CYS A 16 -31.90 44.33 -3.35
N GLU A 17 -33.08 44.87 -3.71
CA GLU A 17 -34.19 44.11 -4.32
C GLU A 17 -33.76 43.27 -5.56
N PRO A 18 -32.87 43.73 -6.45
CA PRO A 18 -32.32 42.92 -7.54
C PRO A 18 -31.61 41.65 -7.06
N VAL A 19 -30.82 41.72 -5.98
CA VAL A 19 -30.12 40.57 -5.40
C VAL A 19 -31.10 39.58 -4.79
N ALA A 20 -32.11 40.07 -4.08
CA ALA A 20 -33.16 39.23 -3.49
C ALA A 20 -34.01 38.53 -4.56
N ARG A 21 -34.30 39.20 -5.69
CA ARG A 21 -34.95 38.60 -6.85
C ARG A 21 -34.09 37.50 -7.48
N ASP A 22 -32.81 37.76 -7.69
CA ASP A 22 -31.89 36.78 -8.28
C ASP A 22 -31.69 35.55 -7.40
N ALA A 23 -31.60 35.74 -6.08
CA ALA A 23 -31.51 34.63 -5.14
C ALA A 23 -32.77 33.75 -5.17
N ARG A 24 -33.98 34.37 -5.19
CA ARG A 24 -35.25 33.65 -5.32
C ARG A 24 -35.32 32.84 -6.61
N GLU A 25 -34.96 33.45 -7.74
CA GLU A 25 -34.98 32.79 -9.05
C GLU A 25 -33.92 31.67 -9.14
N PHE A 26 -32.73 31.89 -8.58
CA PHE A 26 -31.66 30.88 -8.50
C PHE A 26 -32.06 29.69 -7.62
N GLY A 27 -32.77 29.94 -6.53
CA GLY A 27 -33.30 28.92 -5.63
C GLY A 27 -34.44 28.09 -6.25
N ALA A 28 -35.35 28.74 -6.99
CA ALA A 28 -36.53 28.12 -7.55
C ALA A 28 -36.23 27.03 -8.60
N TYR A 29 -35.22 27.20 -9.45
CA TYR A 29 -34.86 26.17 -10.43
C TYR A 29 -33.72 25.29 -9.91
N ALA A 30 -34.07 24.11 -9.39
CA ALA A 30 -33.14 23.27 -8.65
C ALA A 30 -32.12 22.48 -9.49
N ARG A 31 -32.30 22.33 -10.82
CA ARG A 31 -31.54 21.29 -11.58
C ARG A 31 -30.84 21.71 -12.87
N THR A 32 -31.17 22.83 -13.49
CA THR A 32 -30.49 23.27 -14.73
C THR A 32 -30.61 24.77 -14.88
N GLY A 33 -29.58 25.49 -14.43
CA GLY A 33 -29.36 26.85 -14.88
C GLY A 33 -28.02 26.89 -15.58
N GLY A 34 -27.98 27.39 -16.81
CA GLY A 34 -26.75 27.59 -17.55
C GLY A 34 -26.13 28.93 -17.21
N TRP A 35 -25.68 29.63 -18.25
CA TRP A 35 -25.22 31.02 -18.19
C TRP A 35 -26.11 31.96 -17.38
N ALA A 36 -27.45 31.80 -17.44
CA ALA A 36 -28.37 32.65 -16.68
C ALA A 36 -28.18 32.55 -15.16
N PHE A 37 -27.82 31.38 -14.65
CA PHE A 37 -27.52 31.21 -13.23
C PHE A 37 -26.12 31.71 -12.88
N GLY A 38 -25.16 31.51 -13.79
CA GLY A 38 -23.85 32.16 -13.71
C GLY A 38 -23.97 33.68 -13.58
N LEU A 39 -24.77 34.32 -14.45
CA LEU A 39 -24.99 35.76 -14.46
C LEU A 39 -25.62 36.25 -13.14
N LYS A 40 -26.64 35.55 -12.64
CA LYS A 40 -27.30 35.87 -11.36
C LYS A 40 -26.31 35.88 -10.20
N VAL A 41 -25.44 34.88 -10.15
CA VAL A 41 -24.37 34.81 -9.15
C VAL A 41 -23.33 35.91 -9.38
N ALA A 42 -22.83 36.08 -10.61
CA ALA A 42 -21.79 37.06 -10.92
C ALA A 42 -22.21 38.51 -10.65
N ARG A 43 -23.48 38.87 -10.91
CA ARG A 43 -24.01 40.21 -10.67
C ARG A 43 -24.46 40.46 -9.23
N SER A 44 -24.65 39.42 -8.43
CA SER A 44 -25.19 39.52 -7.06
C SER A 44 -24.20 39.15 -5.95
N VAL A 45 -23.15 38.40 -6.26
CA VAL A 45 -22.26 37.78 -5.26
C VAL A 45 -20.85 38.36 -5.33
N ARG A 46 -20.27 38.63 -4.15
CA ARG A 46 -18.85 38.94 -3.95
C ARG A 46 -18.19 37.85 -3.10
N PRO A 47 -17.35 36.98 -3.67
CA PRO A 47 -16.59 36.02 -2.87
C PRO A 47 -15.44 36.74 -2.18
N GLY A 48 -15.40 36.65 -0.85
CA GLY A 48 -14.43 37.39 -0.02
C GLY A 48 -15.00 37.91 1.29
N GLY A 49 -16.34 37.87 1.46
CA GLY A 49 -16.96 38.01 2.78
C GLY A 49 -16.69 39.35 3.46
N GLN A 50 -17.06 40.44 2.80
CA GLN A 50 -17.39 41.71 3.46
C GLN A 50 -18.27 42.49 2.50
N GLY A 51 -19.53 42.71 2.89
CA GLY A 51 -20.32 43.79 2.31
C GLY A 51 -19.61 45.09 2.70
N SER A 52 -18.80 45.65 1.80
CA SER A 52 -18.47 47.06 1.93
C SER A 52 -19.75 47.83 1.64
N ASP A 53 -20.08 48.84 2.47
CA ASP A 53 -21.18 49.80 2.24
C ASP A 53 -21.12 50.45 0.83
N GLU A 54 -20.01 50.28 0.11
CA GLU A 54 -19.76 50.76 -1.25
C GLU A 54 -20.21 49.81 -2.37
N THR A 55 -20.50 48.53 -2.12
CA THR A 55 -20.93 47.59 -3.17
C THR A 55 -22.28 46.95 -2.89
N PRO A 56 -23.27 47.06 -3.79
CA PRO A 56 -24.62 46.52 -3.58
C PRO A 56 -24.72 44.97 -3.70
N LYS A 57 -23.60 44.26 -3.74
CA LYS A 57 -23.51 42.78 -3.81
C LYS A 57 -23.40 42.17 -2.41
N VAL A 58 -23.86 40.94 -2.27
CA VAL A 58 -23.83 40.20 -1.00
C VAL A 58 -22.78 39.09 -1.02
N SER A 59 -22.44 38.54 0.15
CA SER A 59 -21.57 37.38 0.24
C SER A 59 -22.23 36.12 -0.35
N ALA A 60 -21.42 35.12 -0.72
CA ALA A 60 -21.94 33.84 -1.20
C ALA A 60 -22.81 33.11 -0.16
N LYS A 61 -22.54 33.34 1.13
CA LYS A 61 -23.31 32.78 2.25
C LYS A 61 -24.70 33.41 2.32
N GLU A 62 -24.77 34.74 2.32
CA GLU A 62 -26.04 35.48 2.34
C GLU A 62 -26.89 35.20 1.09
N PHE A 63 -26.27 35.12 -0.10
CA PHE A 63 -26.98 34.75 -1.32
C PHE A 63 -27.55 33.33 -1.25
N ALA A 64 -26.80 32.38 -0.69
CA ALA A 64 -27.22 31.00 -0.53
C ALA A 64 -28.39 30.86 0.47
N GLU A 65 -28.36 31.62 1.57
CA GLU A 65 -29.44 31.70 2.55
C GLU A 65 -30.72 32.25 1.91
N LEU A 66 -30.63 33.34 1.15
CA LEU A 66 -31.78 33.92 0.41
C LEU A 66 -32.33 32.97 -0.66
N ALA A 67 -31.46 32.16 -1.28
CA ALA A 67 -31.82 31.20 -2.32
C ALA A 67 -32.26 29.82 -1.78
N GLY A 68 -32.17 29.57 -0.47
CA GLY A 68 -32.46 28.26 0.12
C GLY A 68 -31.56 27.13 -0.38
N CYS A 69 -30.27 27.40 -0.64
CA CYS A 69 -29.32 26.42 -1.15
C CYS A 69 -27.96 26.46 -0.41
N SER A 70 -27.02 25.59 -0.78
CA SER A 70 -25.69 25.59 -0.16
C SER A 70 -24.76 26.68 -0.76
N PRO A 71 -23.91 27.33 0.05
CA PRO A 71 -22.89 28.26 -0.45
C PRO A 71 -21.97 27.63 -1.51
N GLU A 72 -21.68 26.33 -1.39
CA GLU A 72 -20.92 25.57 -2.39
C GLU A 72 -21.58 25.53 -3.76
N ARG A 73 -22.92 25.46 -3.80
CA ARG A 73 -23.67 25.54 -5.07
C ARG A 73 -23.46 26.90 -5.71
N VAL A 74 -23.60 27.98 -4.96
CA VAL A 74 -23.36 29.36 -5.44
C VAL A 74 -21.93 29.51 -5.95
N MET A 75 -20.95 29.02 -5.18
CA MET A 75 -19.53 29.10 -5.55
C MET A 75 -19.17 28.28 -6.81
N ARG A 76 -19.89 27.20 -7.13
CA ARG A 76 -19.70 26.46 -8.39
C ARG A 76 -20.07 27.32 -9.62
N TYR A 77 -21.19 28.03 -9.54
CA TYR A 77 -21.59 28.96 -10.60
C TYR A 77 -20.65 30.16 -10.72
N TYR A 78 -20.20 30.68 -9.58
CA TYR A 78 -19.18 31.73 -9.56
C TYR A 78 -17.89 31.29 -10.26
N LYS A 79 -17.32 30.13 -9.89
CA LYS A 79 -16.07 29.62 -10.47
C LYS A 79 -16.19 29.33 -11.97
N ALA A 80 -17.35 28.84 -12.42
CA ALA A 80 -17.60 28.62 -13.84
C ALA A 80 -17.64 29.94 -14.62
N TRP A 81 -18.28 30.98 -14.06
CA TRP A 81 -18.31 32.32 -14.64
C TRP A 81 -16.92 32.97 -14.67
N ASP A 82 -16.14 32.83 -13.59
CA ASP A 82 -14.81 33.40 -13.43
C ASP A 82 -13.85 32.89 -14.53
N ARG A 83 -13.83 31.56 -14.75
CA ARG A 83 -13.04 30.94 -15.84
C ARG A 83 -13.47 31.42 -17.22
N ALA A 84 -14.77 31.54 -17.45
CA ALA A 84 -15.27 32.06 -18.73
C ALA A 84 -14.91 33.54 -18.93
N ALA A 85 -14.81 34.31 -17.85
CA ALA A 85 -14.37 35.69 -17.89
C ALA A 85 -12.87 35.81 -18.18
N ASP A 86 -12.04 34.94 -17.59
CA ASP A 86 -10.61 34.83 -17.90
C ASP A 86 -10.35 34.54 -19.39
N ASP A 87 -11.21 33.75 -20.01
CA ASP A 87 -11.19 33.46 -21.45
C ASP A 87 -11.80 34.58 -22.32
N GLY A 88 -12.29 35.67 -21.70
CA GLY A 88 -12.88 36.83 -22.38
C GLY A 88 -14.27 36.60 -22.96
N LEU A 89 -14.95 35.50 -22.61
CA LEU A 89 -16.28 35.16 -23.12
C LEU A 89 -17.41 35.92 -22.43
N VAL A 90 -17.21 36.28 -21.17
CA VAL A 90 -18.16 37.06 -20.37
C VAL A 90 -17.42 38.13 -19.56
N PRO A 91 -18.09 39.20 -19.09
CA PRO A 91 -17.45 40.19 -18.24
C PRO A 91 -17.02 39.60 -16.89
N HIS A 92 -15.89 40.06 -16.36
CA HIS A 92 -15.49 39.77 -14.98
C HIS A 92 -16.56 40.23 -13.99
N PHE A 93 -16.66 39.51 -12.87
CA PHE A 93 -17.69 39.78 -11.86
C PHE A 93 -17.60 41.21 -11.31
N GLU A 94 -16.41 41.80 -11.19
CA GLU A 94 -16.23 43.17 -10.68
C GLU A 94 -16.88 44.24 -11.58
N ALA A 95 -17.01 43.95 -12.89
CA ALA A 95 -17.61 44.86 -13.86
C ALA A 95 -19.15 44.81 -13.89
N LEU A 96 -19.77 43.89 -13.14
CA LEU A 96 -21.22 43.68 -13.14
C LEU A 96 -21.87 44.30 -11.92
N ALA A 97 -22.96 45.06 -12.12
CA ALA A 97 -23.82 45.55 -11.04
C ALA A 97 -25.06 44.65 -10.85
N PRO A 98 -25.66 44.58 -9.64
CA PRO A 98 -26.91 43.87 -9.42
C PRO A 98 -28.02 44.29 -10.39
N GLY A 99 -28.68 43.31 -11.01
CA GLY A 99 -29.71 43.54 -12.02
C GLY A 99 -29.22 43.92 -13.42
N GLN A 100 -27.90 44.01 -13.64
CA GLN A 100 -27.34 44.20 -14.98
C GLN A 100 -27.58 42.95 -15.85
N GLU A 101 -28.06 43.18 -17.07
CA GLU A 101 -28.18 42.15 -18.10
C GLU A 101 -26.95 42.19 -19.01
N VAL A 102 -26.54 41.03 -19.48
CA VAL A 102 -25.38 40.84 -20.37
C VAL A 102 -25.77 39.86 -21.46
N GLU A 103 -25.25 40.04 -22.67
CA GLU A 103 -25.40 39.07 -23.74
C GLU A 103 -24.65 37.78 -23.37
N LEU A 104 -25.40 36.68 -23.26
CA LEU A 104 -24.86 35.40 -22.84
C LEU A 104 -24.38 34.61 -24.06
N PRO A 105 -23.23 33.91 -23.95
CA PRO A 105 -22.79 32.98 -25.00
C PRO A 105 -23.80 31.84 -25.22
N ASP A 106 -23.54 31.06 -26.28
CA ASP A 106 -24.35 29.87 -26.57
C ASP A 106 -24.37 28.91 -25.37
N ALA A 107 -25.55 28.32 -25.12
CA ALA A 107 -25.82 27.45 -23.98
C ALA A 107 -24.89 26.22 -23.95
N ASP A 108 -24.51 25.72 -25.12
CA ASP A 108 -23.65 24.54 -25.26
C ASP A 108 -22.23 24.78 -24.71
N VAL A 109 -21.77 26.04 -24.70
CA VAL A 109 -20.44 26.42 -24.19
C VAL A 109 -20.37 26.34 -22.66
N TRP A 110 -21.51 26.51 -21.96
CA TRP A 110 -21.56 26.49 -20.49
C TRP A 110 -21.00 25.20 -19.89
N LEU A 111 -21.24 24.07 -20.55
CA LEU A 111 -20.82 22.74 -20.08
C LEU A 111 -19.30 22.57 -20.03
N SER A 112 -18.55 23.36 -20.82
CA SER A 112 -17.08 23.39 -20.78
C SER A 112 -16.53 24.05 -19.50
N TYR A 113 -17.32 24.93 -18.87
CA TYR A 113 -16.90 25.71 -17.70
C TYR A 113 -17.51 25.21 -16.40
N TYR A 114 -18.76 24.75 -16.45
CA TYR A 114 -19.51 24.31 -15.29
C TYR A 114 -19.35 22.82 -15.03
N VAL A 115 -18.57 22.48 -14.00
CA VAL A 115 -18.41 21.11 -13.54
C VAL A 115 -19.21 20.91 -12.25
N SER A 116 -20.16 19.97 -12.28
CA SER A 116 -21.03 19.68 -11.13
C SER A 116 -20.28 19.10 -9.92
N ARG A 117 -19.10 18.48 -10.14
CA ARG A 117 -18.22 17.91 -9.13
C ARG A 117 -16.86 18.59 -9.09
N SER A 118 -16.53 19.21 -7.97
CA SER A 118 -15.28 19.96 -7.76
C SER A 118 -14.01 19.10 -7.85
N GLY A 119 -14.11 17.77 -7.69
CA GLY A 119 -12.95 16.86 -7.71
C GLY A 119 -12.38 16.58 -9.10
N ALA A 120 -13.19 16.67 -10.16
CA ALA A 120 -12.82 16.26 -11.52
C ALA A 120 -11.72 17.13 -12.16
N THR A 121 -11.57 18.38 -11.72
CA THR A 121 -10.57 19.32 -12.27
C THR A 121 -9.30 19.41 -11.42
N SER A 122 -9.15 18.59 -10.38
CA SER A 122 -7.92 18.52 -9.59
C SER A 122 -6.89 17.61 -10.27
N GLY A 123 -5.59 17.81 -10.05
CA GLY A 123 -4.57 16.90 -10.61
C GLY A 123 -4.78 15.43 -10.21
N ARG A 124 -5.30 15.19 -8.99
CA ARG A 124 -5.78 13.87 -8.54
C ARG A 124 -6.97 13.38 -9.37
N GLY A 125 -7.94 14.25 -9.66
CA GLY A 125 -9.12 13.91 -10.46
C GLY A 125 -8.78 13.56 -11.90
N THR A 126 -7.84 14.29 -12.51
CA THR A 126 -7.34 13.99 -13.86
C THR A 126 -6.67 12.62 -13.92
N ALA A 127 -5.77 12.31 -12.99
CA ALA A 127 -5.11 11.01 -12.93
C ALA A 127 -6.11 9.85 -12.73
N ILE A 128 -7.15 10.05 -11.90
CA ILE A 128 -8.21 9.05 -11.71
C ILE A 128 -9.06 8.88 -12.98
N ALA A 129 -9.35 9.96 -13.70
CA ALA A 129 -10.10 9.91 -14.95
C ALA A 129 -9.31 9.18 -16.05
N GLU A 130 -8.02 9.48 -16.21
CA GLU A 130 -7.13 8.82 -17.17
C GLU A 130 -7.01 7.32 -16.88
N ALA A 131 -6.80 6.94 -15.61
CA ALA A 131 -6.74 5.54 -15.21
C ALA A 131 -8.08 4.82 -15.46
N ALA A 132 -9.22 5.48 -15.23
CA ALA A 132 -10.53 4.90 -15.51
C ALA A 132 -10.74 4.68 -17.01
N GLU A 133 -10.32 5.61 -17.87
CA GLU A 133 -10.44 5.47 -19.32
C GLU A 133 -9.57 4.34 -19.87
N ALA A 134 -8.35 4.17 -19.35
CA ALA A 134 -7.48 3.06 -19.71
C ALA A 134 -8.12 1.69 -19.42
N GLU A 135 -8.94 1.61 -18.36
CA GLU A 135 -9.69 0.41 -17.96
C GLU A 135 -11.09 0.33 -18.62
N GLY A 136 -11.44 1.26 -19.52
CA GLY A 136 -12.75 1.31 -20.17
C GLY A 136 -13.91 1.68 -19.22
N ILE A 137 -13.61 2.25 -18.05
CA ILE A 137 -14.55 2.69 -17.04
C ILE A 137 -14.91 4.16 -17.28
N ARG A 138 -16.17 4.52 -17.06
CA ARG A 138 -16.59 5.93 -17.11
C ARG A 138 -15.87 6.74 -16.03
N PRO A 139 -15.15 7.84 -16.37
CA PRO A 139 -14.43 8.68 -15.39
C PRO A 139 -15.28 9.14 -14.20
N THR A 140 -16.54 9.46 -14.46
CA THR A 140 -17.49 9.90 -13.43
C THR A 140 -17.73 8.86 -12.35
N LYS A 141 -17.63 7.56 -12.67
CA LYS A 141 -17.79 6.47 -11.71
C LYS A 141 -16.54 6.26 -10.86
N ALA A 142 -15.35 6.34 -11.46
CA ALA A 142 -14.11 6.27 -10.70
C ALA A 142 -13.97 7.46 -9.72
N LEU A 143 -14.33 8.66 -10.18
CA LEU A 143 -14.36 9.85 -9.32
C LEU A 143 -15.37 9.72 -8.18
N GLU A 144 -16.57 9.16 -8.43
CA GLU A 144 -17.57 8.91 -7.38
C GLU A 144 -17.07 7.96 -6.29
N VAL A 145 -16.35 6.90 -6.67
CA VAL A 145 -15.72 5.97 -5.71
C VAL A 145 -14.62 6.68 -4.93
N ALA A 146 -13.77 7.46 -5.60
CA ALA A 146 -12.67 8.18 -4.98
C ALA A 146 -13.13 9.31 -4.02
N GLU A 147 -14.29 9.91 -4.29
CA GLU A 147 -14.94 10.91 -3.42
C GLU A 147 -15.57 10.28 -2.17
N ASN A 148 -15.83 8.96 -2.17
CA ASN A 148 -16.52 8.26 -1.08
C ASN A 148 -15.73 7.06 -0.50
N PRO A 149 -14.57 7.27 0.17
CA PRO A 149 -13.75 6.18 0.72
C PRO A 149 -14.48 5.27 1.72
N THR A 150 -15.41 5.82 2.51
CA THR A 150 -16.20 5.02 3.46
C THR A 150 -17.12 4.03 2.77
N ALA A 151 -17.70 4.42 1.62
CA ALA A 151 -18.54 3.52 0.82
C ALA A 151 -17.70 2.42 0.18
N LEU A 152 -16.51 2.75 -0.33
CA LEU A 152 -15.55 1.77 -0.85
C LEU A 152 -15.15 0.75 0.24
N ARG A 153 -14.81 1.23 1.45
CA ARG A 153 -14.49 0.34 2.57
C ARG A 153 -15.65 -0.59 2.92
N ALA A 154 -16.88 -0.08 2.95
CA ALA A 154 -18.05 -0.91 3.20
C ALA A 154 -18.23 -2.00 2.14
N ALA A 155 -18.01 -1.68 0.86
CA ALA A 155 -18.07 -2.65 -0.23
C ALA A 155 -16.98 -3.73 -0.10
N ILE A 156 -15.73 -3.35 0.20
CA ILE A 156 -14.62 -4.29 0.42
C ILE A 156 -14.93 -5.26 1.57
N LEU A 157 -15.52 -4.77 2.66
CA LEU A 157 -15.85 -5.60 3.82
C LEU A 157 -17.04 -6.55 3.55
N ALA A 158 -17.99 -6.13 2.72
CA ALA A 158 -19.23 -6.87 2.48
C ALA A 158 -19.16 -7.88 1.33
N ASP A 159 -18.31 -7.64 0.32
CA ASP A 159 -18.22 -8.47 -0.89
C ASP A 159 -16.82 -9.05 -1.11
N PRO A 160 -16.64 -10.39 -1.03
CA PRO A 160 -15.35 -11.04 -1.28
C PRO A 160 -14.77 -10.79 -2.67
N ALA A 161 -15.61 -10.64 -3.71
CA ALA A 161 -15.11 -10.38 -5.06
C ALA A 161 -14.46 -8.98 -5.15
N THR A 162 -15.13 -7.97 -4.59
CA THR A 162 -14.60 -6.61 -4.45
C THR A 162 -13.31 -6.60 -3.62
N ALA A 163 -13.25 -7.36 -2.52
CA ALA A 163 -12.04 -7.47 -1.71
C ALA A 163 -10.84 -8.05 -2.49
N ARG A 164 -11.07 -9.09 -3.30
CA ARG A 164 -10.04 -9.67 -4.17
C ARG A 164 -9.55 -8.67 -5.21
N ALA A 165 -10.46 -7.96 -5.88
CA ALA A 165 -10.11 -6.93 -6.86
C ALA A 165 -9.30 -5.78 -6.23
N ALA A 166 -9.71 -5.29 -5.05
CA ALA A 166 -8.99 -4.25 -4.33
C ALA A 166 -7.58 -4.71 -3.91
N ARG A 167 -7.43 -5.96 -3.43
CA ARG A 167 -6.13 -6.55 -3.11
C ARG A 167 -5.23 -6.63 -4.35
N GLN A 168 -5.76 -7.10 -5.47
CA GLN A 168 -5.00 -7.21 -6.72
C GLN A 168 -4.49 -5.84 -7.18
N ALA A 169 -5.37 -4.84 -7.22
CA ALA A 169 -5.00 -3.47 -7.58
C ALA A 169 -3.93 -2.88 -6.64
N LEU A 170 -4.00 -3.18 -5.34
CA LEU A 170 -2.96 -2.78 -4.39
C LEU A 170 -1.62 -3.49 -4.67
N LEU A 171 -1.63 -4.79 -4.96
CA LEU A 171 -0.41 -5.53 -5.31
C LEU A 171 0.24 -5.02 -6.58
N ASP A 172 -0.55 -4.69 -7.61
CA ASP A 172 -0.03 -4.11 -8.85
C ASP A 172 0.63 -2.76 -8.59
N ARG A 173 0.00 -1.89 -7.79
CA ARG A 173 0.60 -0.62 -7.39
C ARG A 173 1.87 -0.79 -6.55
N VAL A 174 1.93 -1.76 -5.64
CA VAL A 174 3.11 -2.03 -4.80
C VAL A 174 4.35 -2.39 -5.64
N ARG A 175 4.16 -3.02 -6.81
CA ARG A 175 5.27 -3.32 -7.72
C ARG A 175 5.90 -2.08 -8.32
N GLU A 176 5.12 -1.00 -8.46
CA GLU A 176 5.53 0.25 -9.12
C GLU A 176 5.87 1.38 -8.14
N ASP A 177 5.49 1.24 -6.86
CA ASP A 177 5.57 2.27 -5.81
C ASP A 177 6.41 1.78 -4.60
N PRO A 178 7.74 2.07 -4.55
CA PRO A 178 8.62 1.65 -3.46
C PRO A 178 8.27 2.24 -2.08
N GLU A 179 7.63 3.41 -2.06
CA GLU A 179 7.19 4.05 -0.82
C GLU A 179 6.02 3.26 -0.22
N LEU A 180 5.02 2.92 -1.04
CA LEU A 180 3.91 2.05 -0.64
C LEU A 180 4.39 0.66 -0.24
N GLN A 181 5.36 0.08 -0.95
CA GLN A 181 5.98 -1.19 -0.59
C GLN A 181 6.57 -1.13 0.83
N SER A 182 7.29 -0.05 1.13
CA SER A 182 7.90 0.15 2.45
C SER A 182 6.85 0.40 3.55
N GLU A 183 5.76 1.09 3.24
CA GLU A 183 4.64 1.30 4.17
C GLU A 183 3.94 -0.02 4.53
N LEU A 184 3.55 -0.81 3.54
CA LEU A 184 2.92 -2.12 3.76
C LEU A 184 3.82 -3.09 4.51
N ALA A 185 5.12 -3.10 4.21
CA ALA A 185 6.08 -3.93 4.95
C ALA A 185 6.10 -3.55 6.45
N ARG A 186 6.07 -2.25 6.78
CA ARG A 186 6.01 -1.79 8.17
C ARG A 186 4.70 -2.20 8.83
N ASP A 187 3.57 -2.12 8.12
CA ASP A 187 2.27 -2.50 8.66
C ASP A 187 2.21 -4.01 8.96
N VAL A 188 2.71 -4.85 8.03
CA VAL A 188 2.86 -6.29 8.25
C VAL A 188 3.73 -6.58 9.48
N VAL A 189 4.86 -5.89 9.63
CA VAL A 189 5.76 -6.08 10.78
C VAL A 189 5.13 -5.65 12.10
N ARG A 190 4.29 -4.61 12.09
CA ARG A 190 3.60 -4.09 13.28
C ARG A 190 2.41 -4.93 13.71
N THR A 191 1.82 -5.70 12.79
CA THR A 191 0.71 -6.61 13.09
C THR A 191 1.22 -8.02 13.31
N ASP A 192 1.33 -8.44 14.58
CA ASP A 192 1.91 -9.75 14.95
C ASP A 192 1.29 -10.95 14.23
N GLU A 193 -0.04 -10.94 14.00
CA GLU A 193 -0.72 -12.01 13.27
C GLU A 193 -0.28 -12.06 11.80
N LEU A 194 -0.20 -10.92 11.12
CA LEU A 194 0.28 -10.84 9.73
C LEU A 194 1.75 -11.21 9.63
N LYS A 195 2.58 -10.73 10.56
CA LYS A 195 4.00 -11.12 10.64
C LYS A 195 4.16 -12.63 10.76
N LYS A 196 3.35 -13.29 11.60
CA LYS A 196 3.35 -14.75 11.75
C LYS A 196 2.88 -15.46 10.49
N ALA A 197 1.80 -14.98 9.87
CA ALA A 197 1.27 -15.52 8.62
C ALA A 197 2.31 -15.45 7.49
N VAL A 198 2.92 -14.28 7.28
CA VAL A 198 3.99 -14.10 6.28
C VAL A 198 5.20 -14.98 6.57
N ALA A 199 5.58 -15.14 7.83
CA ALA A 199 6.65 -16.07 8.19
C ALA A 199 6.26 -17.54 7.95
N GLY A 200 4.98 -17.90 8.10
CA GLY A 200 4.44 -19.22 7.73
C GLY A 200 4.58 -19.47 6.24
N GLU A 201 4.05 -18.55 5.43
CA GLU A 201 4.13 -18.62 3.96
C GLU A 201 5.56 -18.62 3.44
N SER A 202 6.44 -17.81 4.02
CA SER A 202 7.85 -17.80 3.64
C SER A 202 8.51 -19.16 3.90
N ARG A 203 8.18 -19.84 5.01
CA ARG A 203 8.70 -21.19 5.29
C ARG A 203 8.11 -22.23 4.34
N ALA A 204 6.84 -22.12 3.99
CA ALA A 204 6.20 -23.01 3.01
C ALA A 204 6.88 -22.85 1.65
N ALA A 205 7.09 -21.61 1.19
CA ALA A 205 7.80 -21.31 -0.05
C ALA A 205 9.25 -21.86 -0.04
N ASP A 206 9.99 -21.69 1.06
CA ASP A 206 11.35 -22.25 1.19
C ASP A 206 11.36 -23.79 1.11
N ARG A 207 10.38 -24.44 1.72
CA ARG A 207 10.21 -25.91 1.67
C ARG A 207 9.88 -26.40 0.27
N ILE A 208 8.94 -25.74 -0.41
CA ILE A 208 8.62 -26.02 -1.82
C ILE A 208 9.87 -25.79 -2.68
N GLY A 209 10.60 -24.70 -2.44
CA GLY A 209 11.85 -24.39 -3.12
C GLY A 209 12.91 -25.48 -2.96
N TYR A 210 13.03 -26.07 -1.77
CA TYR A 210 13.92 -27.21 -1.54
C TYR A 210 13.52 -28.45 -2.37
N VAL A 211 12.23 -28.81 -2.38
CA VAL A 211 11.75 -29.96 -3.17
C VAL A 211 11.93 -29.69 -4.67
N ARG A 212 11.60 -28.47 -5.12
CA ARG A 212 11.80 -28.02 -6.51
C ARG A 212 13.25 -28.08 -6.93
N GLN A 213 14.17 -27.64 -6.08
CA GLN A 213 15.60 -27.74 -6.34
C GLN A 213 16.01 -29.19 -6.62
N ILE A 214 15.52 -30.16 -5.84
CA ILE A 214 15.86 -31.56 -6.04
C ILE A 214 15.30 -32.10 -7.36
N ALA A 215 14.05 -31.80 -7.68
CA ALA A 215 13.42 -32.23 -8.91
C ALA A 215 14.11 -31.63 -10.16
N GLU A 216 14.34 -30.32 -10.17
CA GLU A 216 14.83 -29.60 -11.35
C GLU A 216 16.36 -29.69 -11.51
N SER A 217 17.11 -29.46 -10.44
CA SER A 217 18.59 -29.47 -10.51
C SER A 217 19.17 -30.87 -10.45
N GLY A 218 18.40 -31.82 -9.91
CA GLY A 218 18.88 -33.17 -9.64
C GLY A 218 20.01 -33.23 -8.62
N GLN A 219 20.15 -32.22 -7.77
CA GLN A 219 21.18 -32.16 -6.73
C GLN A 219 20.56 -32.15 -5.34
N ILE A 220 21.20 -32.85 -4.41
CA ILE A 220 20.86 -32.84 -2.98
C ILE A 220 22.02 -32.29 -2.17
N LYS A 221 21.68 -31.59 -1.09
CA LYS A 221 22.64 -31.20 -0.07
C LYS A 221 22.62 -32.24 1.05
N THR A 222 23.74 -32.92 1.23
CA THR A 222 23.91 -33.93 2.27
C THR A 222 23.93 -33.29 3.67
N PRO A 223 23.80 -34.08 4.76
CA PRO A 223 23.89 -33.57 6.12
C PRO A 223 25.23 -32.91 6.47
N ALA A 224 26.35 -33.27 5.85
CA ALA A 224 27.63 -32.55 6.00
C ALA A 224 27.70 -31.24 5.21
N GLY A 225 26.67 -30.92 4.42
CA GLY A 225 26.60 -29.72 3.60
C GLY A 225 27.22 -29.85 2.21
N GLN A 226 27.56 -31.07 1.77
CA GLN A 226 28.10 -31.33 0.45
C GLN A 226 26.96 -31.43 -0.57
N THR A 227 27.16 -30.87 -1.76
CA THR A 227 26.24 -31.07 -2.89
C THR A 227 26.65 -32.33 -3.66
N VAL A 228 25.70 -33.24 -3.86
CA VAL A 228 25.88 -34.47 -4.66
C VAL A 228 24.69 -34.67 -5.59
N ASP A 229 24.87 -35.47 -6.63
CA ASP A 229 23.78 -35.83 -7.53
C ASP A 229 22.74 -36.68 -6.79
N ALA A 230 21.48 -36.33 -6.99
CA ALA A 230 20.34 -37.00 -6.42
C ALA A 230 20.11 -38.35 -7.13
N PRO A 231 19.91 -39.45 -6.37
CA PRO A 231 19.44 -40.71 -6.95
C PRO A 231 18.16 -40.51 -7.78
N ALA A 232 17.98 -41.33 -8.82
CA ALA A 232 16.83 -41.20 -9.73
C ALA A 232 15.48 -41.29 -8.98
N ASP A 233 15.37 -42.25 -8.05
CA ASP A 233 14.16 -42.46 -7.25
C ASP A 233 13.81 -41.23 -6.39
N LEU A 234 14.83 -40.56 -5.86
CA LEU A 234 14.66 -39.36 -5.04
C LEU A 234 14.19 -38.17 -5.90
N ARG A 235 14.67 -38.04 -7.13
CA ARG A 235 14.17 -37.01 -8.07
C ARG A 235 12.72 -37.28 -8.45
N GLN A 236 12.37 -38.54 -8.72
CA GLN A 236 11.01 -38.93 -9.07
C GLN A 236 10.01 -38.64 -7.93
N GLU A 237 10.39 -38.92 -6.68
CA GLU A 237 9.51 -38.61 -5.54
C GLU A 237 9.35 -37.09 -5.34
N ALA A 238 10.42 -36.31 -5.57
CA ALA A 238 10.33 -34.85 -5.55
C ALA A 238 9.36 -34.30 -6.61
N GLU A 239 9.44 -34.80 -7.85
CA GLU A 239 8.51 -34.44 -8.94
C GLU A 239 7.06 -34.79 -8.59
N ARG A 240 6.84 -35.95 -7.97
CA ARG A 240 5.51 -36.39 -7.52
C ARG A 240 4.93 -35.43 -6.48
N HIS A 241 5.71 -35.05 -5.47
CA HIS A 241 5.26 -34.09 -4.45
C HIS A 241 4.96 -32.71 -5.04
N LEU A 242 5.78 -32.24 -5.99
CA LEU A 242 5.51 -30.96 -6.66
C LEU A 242 4.24 -31.02 -7.50
N SER A 243 4.01 -32.12 -8.21
CA SER A 243 2.77 -32.30 -8.97
C SER A 243 1.54 -32.25 -8.07
N LEU A 244 1.59 -32.87 -6.89
CA LEU A 244 0.50 -32.79 -5.90
C LEU A 244 0.27 -31.37 -5.38
N ILE A 245 1.35 -30.60 -5.16
CA ILE A 245 1.27 -29.22 -4.70
C ILE A 245 0.72 -28.30 -5.81
N ASP A 246 1.12 -28.52 -7.06
CA ASP A 246 0.67 -27.74 -8.21
C ASP A 246 -0.80 -28.02 -8.58
N GLU A 247 -1.35 -29.18 -8.17
CA GLU A 247 -2.76 -29.55 -8.34
C GLU A 247 -3.70 -28.96 -7.27
N LEU A 248 -3.18 -28.27 -6.25
CA LEU A 248 -3.99 -27.65 -5.19
C LEU A 248 -4.81 -26.47 -5.71
N ASP A 249 -6.08 -26.39 -5.28
CA ASP A 249 -6.98 -25.28 -5.62
C ASP A 249 -6.60 -23.96 -4.91
N GLU A 250 -7.01 -22.82 -5.49
CA GLU A 250 -6.85 -21.48 -4.88
C GLU A 250 -7.63 -21.38 -3.54
N GLY A 251 -6.99 -21.74 -2.44
CA GLY A 251 -7.56 -21.71 -1.09
C GLY A 251 -7.19 -22.90 -0.22
N GLU A 252 -6.56 -23.94 -0.78
CA GLU A 252 -6.01 -25.04 -0.01
C GLU A 252 -4.68 -24.66 0.64
N ASP A 253 -4.45 -25.14 1.87
CA ASP A 253 -3.23 -24.84 2.64
C ASP A 253 -2.04 -25.62 2.09
N ALA A 254 -1.33 -25.01 1.13
CA ALA A 254 -0.08 -25.55 0.58
C ALA A 254 1.02 -25.74 1.65
N GLY A 255 0.89 -25.12 2.83
CA GLY A 255 1.86 -25.20 3.91
C GLY A 255 2.00 -26.58 4.53
N GLU A 256 0.90 -27.32 4.69
CA GLU A 256 0.92 -28.69 5.21
C GLU A 256 1.56 -29.65 4.21
N TRP A 257 1.16 -29.58 2.94
CA TRP A 257 1.74 -30.36 1.84
C TRP A 257 3.23 -30.07 1.65
N ALA A 258 3.63 -28.79 1.73
CA ALA A 258 5.03 -28.39 1.67
C ALA A 258 5.84 -28.95 2.85
N ALA A 259 5.26 -29.03 4.05
CA ALA A 259 5.92 -29.61 5.22
C ALA A 259 6.15 -31.11 5.04
N GLU A 260 5.11 -31.85 4.63
CA GLU A 260 5.17 -33.28 4.40
C GLU A 260 6.18 -33.64 3.30
N ALA A 261 6.13 -32.95 2.16
CA ALA A 261 7.06 -33.15 1.07
C ALA A 261 8.50 -32.88 1.53
N TYR A 262 8.74 -31.77 2.22
CA TYR A 262 10.08 -31.44 2.72
C TYR A 262 10.63 -32.48 3.70
N ASP A 263 9.84 -32.90 4.68
CA ASP A 263 10.27 -33.86 5.69
C ASP A 263 10.51 -35.25 5.09
N THR A 264 9.68 -35.65 4.12
CA THR A 264 9.86 -36.88 3.33
C THR A 264 11.17 -36.82 2.54
N MET A 265 11.38 -35.75 1.76
CA MET A 265 12.60 -35.58 0.98
C MET A 265 13.85 -35.55 1.84
N LYS A 266 13.82 -34.86 2.98
CA LYS A 266 14.95 -34.80 3.92
C LYS A 266 15.29 -36.18 4.50
N SER A 267 14.27 -36.97 4.81
CA SER A 267 14.44 -38.35 5.31
C SER A 267 15.07 -39.24 4.25
N LEU A 268 14.58 -39.17 3.00
CA LEU A 268 15.13 -39.90 1.86
C LEU A 268 16.58 -39.51 1.55
N VAL A 269 16.94 -38.23 1.69
CA VAL A 269 18.34 -37.77 1.52
C VAL A 269 19.26 -38.43 2.57
N VAL A 270 18.82 -38.51 3.82
CA VAL A 270 19.60 -39.18 4.88
C VAL A 270 19.75 -40.67 4.57
N GLU A 271 18.67 -41.34 4.19
CA GLU A 271 18.68 -42.76 3.84
C GLU A 271 19.57 -43.06 2.62
N ALA A 272 19.51 -42.23 1.58
CA ALA A 272 20.35 -42.35 0.39
C ALA A 272 21.83 -42.26 0.75
N VAL A 273 22.18 -41.30 1.62
CA VAL A 273 23.55 -41.14 2.13
C VAL A 273 23.97 -42.34 2.96
N GLU A 274 23.11 -42.89 3.82
CA GLU A 274 23.43 -44.04 4.67
C GLU A 274 23.59 -45.34 3.88
N THR A 275 22.83 -45.49 2.80
CA THR A 275 22.84 -46.70 1.97
C THR A 275 24.08 -46.75 1.08
N ASP A 276 24.63 -45.61 0.67
CA ASP A 276 25.87 -45.52 -0.11
C ASP A 276 27.12 -45.54 0.80
N PRO A 277 27.93 -46.62 0.79
CA PRO A 277 29.13 -46.70 1.63
C PRO A 277 30.19 -45.64 1.27
N GLY A 278 30.29 -45.25 0.00
CA GLY A 278 31.23 -44.24 -0.48
C GLY A 278 30.84 -42.86 0.03
N LEU A 279 29.57 -42.49 -0.10
CA LEU A 279 29.04 -41.23 0.42
C LEU A 279 29.15 -41.17 1.95
N ARG A 280 28.90 -42.26 2.69
CA ARG A 280 29.10 -42.27 4.16
C ARG A 280 30.53 -41.93 4.57
N VAL A 281 31.53 -42.48 3.88
CA VAL A 281 32.93 -42.19 4.17
C VAL A 281 33.25 -40.74 3.84
N GLN A 282 32.77 -40.26 2.69
CA GLN A 282 32.95 -38.87 2.28
C GLN A 282 32.29 -37.89 3.27
N GLU A 283 31.06 -38.14 3.69
CA GLU A 283 30.34 -37.39 4.71
C GLU A 283 31.10 -37.31 6.04
N ARG A 284 31.62 -38.45 6.52
CA ARG A 284 32.41 -38.48 7.76
C ARG A 284 33.68 -37.63 7.64
N ARG A 285 34.36 -37.69 6.49
CA ARG A 285 35.55 -36.86 6.23
C ARG A 285 35.18 -35.38 6.15
N THR A 286 34.13 -35.03 5.42
CA THR A 286 33.66 -33.64 5.29
C THR A 286 33.23 -33.07 6.65
N LYS A 287 32.47 -33.83 7.46
CA LYS A 287 32.13 -33.44 8.84
C LYS A 287 33.38 -33.25 9.69
N PHE A 288 34.34 -34.16 9.61
CA PHE A 288 35.60 -34.07 10.35
C PHE A 288 36.39 -32.79 10.00
N TYR A 289 36.66 -32.55 8.72
CA TYR A 289 37.43 -31.38 8.29
C TYR A 289 36.69 -30.06 8.55
N SER A 290 35.38 -30.01 8.28
CA SER A 290 34.59 -28.79 8.54
C SER A 290 34.51 -28.46 10.03
N SER A 291 34.41 -29.47 10.91
CA SER A 291 34.40 -29.28 12.36
C SER A 291 35.76 -28.76 12.86
N LEU A 292 36.86 -29.34 12.35
CA LEU A 292 38.21 -28.86 12.67
C LEU A 292 38.45 -27.44 12.19
N GLN A 293 38.09 -27.11 10.94
CA GLN A 293 38.27 -25.77 10.40
C GLN A 293 37.48 -24.73 11.20
N LYS A 294 36.24 -25.04 11.60
CA LYS A 294 35.43 -24.16 12.47
C LYS A 294 36.08 -23.99 13.84
N ALA A 295 36.55 -25.07 14.45
CA ALA A 295 37.22 -25.01 15.75
C ALA A 295 38.51 -24.16 15.66
N THR A 296 39.36 -24.39 14.66
CA THR A 296 40.57 -23.60 14.43
C THR A 296 40.25 -22.12 14.28
N LYS A 297 39.26 -21.77 13.47
CA LYS A 297 38.84 -20.37 13.29
C LYS A 297 38.39 -19.71 14.59
N VAL A 298 37.63 -20.43 15.44
CA VAL A 298 37.24 -19.92 16.77
C VAL A 298 38.47 -19.63 17.64
N PHE A 299 39.50 -20.46 17.60
CA PHE A 299 40.75 -20.20 18.34
C PHE A 299 41.61 -19.08 17.74
N GLU A 300 41.57 -18.88 16.43
CA GLU A 300 42.24 -17.75 15.76
C GLU A 300 41.56 -16.41 16.08
N GLU A 301 40.23 -16.41 16.25
CA GLU A 301 39.44 -15.22 16.59
C GLU A 301 39.50 -14.87 18.09
N LEU A 302 39.98 -15.78 18.95
CA LEU A 302 40.17 -15.52 20.37
C LEU A 302 41.38 -14.60 20.57
N THR A 303 41.11 -13.32 20.82
CA THR A 303 42.09 -12.31 21.23
C THR A 303 42.02 -12.08 22.74
N PHE A 304 43.18 -11.96 23.39
CA PHE A 304 43.29 -11.81 24.85
C PHE A 304 43.84 -10.43 25.25
N ASP A 305 43.70 -9.43 24.38
CA ASP A 305 44.27 -8.09 24.55
C ASP A 305 43.73 -7.39 25.81
N ASP A 306 42.47 -7.66 26.19
CA ASP A 306 41.81 -7.14 27.41
C ASP A 306 41.56 -8.24 28.45
N ALA A 307 42.37 -9.31 28.47
CA ALA A 307 42.11 -10.47 29.33
C ALA A 307 41.97 -10.12 30.81
N GLY A 308 42.60 -9.04 31.30
CA GLY A 308 42.45 -8.59 32.68
C GLY A 308 41.01 -8.24 33.11
N ASP A 309 40.13 -7.88 32.17
CA ASP A 309 38.76 -7.47 32.44
C ASP A 309 37.76 -8.65 32.51
N PHE A 310 38.15 -9.82 31.97
CA PHE A 310 37.28 -11.00 31.89
C PHE A 310 37.97 -12.32 32.26
N TYR A 311 39.20 -12.28 32.79
CA TYR A 311 39.92 -13.48 33.21
C TYR A 311 39.20 -14.17 34.37
N GLU A 312 38.89 -15.45 34.18
CA GLU A 312 38.43 -16.36 35.23
C GLU A 312 39.49 -17.46 35.48
N ASP A 313 39.63 -17.87 36.74
CA ASP A 313 40.70 -18.79 37.19
C ASP A 313 40.68 -20.16 36.48
N ASP A 314 39.54 -20.59 35.94
CA ASP A 314 39.39 -21.88 35.26
C ASP A 314 39.60 -21.81 33.73
N MET A 315 39.70 -20.62 33.14
CA MET A 315 39.82 -20.46 31.67
C MET A 315 41.04 -21.19 31.10
N VAL A 316 42.18 -21.07 31.78
CA VAL A 316 43.42 -21.76 31.40
C VAL A 316 43.24 -23.28 31.54
N GLN A 317 42.63 -23.74 32.62
CA GLN A 317 42.36 -25.17 32.85
C GLN A 317 41.48 -25.76 31.73
N ARG A 318 40.46 -25.03 31.26
CA ARG A 318 39.60 -25.47 30.15
C ARG A 318 40.37 -25.62 28.83
N LEU A 319 41.30 -24.71 28.54
CA LEU A 319 42.16 -24.81 27.36
C LEU A 319 43.12 -26.00 27.45
N GLU A 320 43.68 -26.29 28.63
CA GLU A 320 44.52 -27.46 28.85
C GLU A 320 43.75 -28.79 28.77
N GLU A 321 42.51 -28.83 29.25
CA GLU A 321 41.59 -29.98 29.09
C GLU A 321 41.33 -30.26 27.61
N LEU A 322 41.06 -29.21 26.83
CA LEU A 322 40.88 -29.31 25.39
C LEU A 322 42.15 -29.79 24.68
N GLN A 323 43.31 -29.22 25.01
CA GLN A 323 44.59 -29.65 24.45
C GLN A 323 44.83 -31.15 24.65
N ARG A 324 44.55 -31.65 25.87
CA ARG A 324 44.63 -33.09 26.18
C ARG A 324 43.66 -33.92 25.34
N ALA A 325 42.42 -33.48 25.20
CA ALA A 325 41.43 -34.17 24.37
C ALA A 325 41.87 -34.23 22.89
N VAL A 326 42.41 -33.14 22.34
CA VAL A 326 42.94 -33.09 20.98
C VAL A 326 44.14 -34.03 20.82
N ALA A 327 45.05 -34.08 21.79
CA ALA A 327 46.19 -35.01 21.76
C ALA A 327 45.74 -36.48 21.70
N VAL A 328 44.77 -36.87 22.53
CA VAL A 328 44.18 -38.22 22.51
C VAL A 328 43.52 -38.54 21.16
N CYS A 329 42.80 -37.58 20.56
CA CYS A 329 42.22 -37.75 19.23
C CYS A 329 43.30 -37.96 18.15
N ILE A 330 44.41 -37.22 18.21
CA ILE A 330 45.54 -37.36 17.28
C ILE A 330 46.16 -38.75 17.40
N GLU A 331 46.39 -39.23 18.63
CA GLU A 331 46.93 -40.58 18.88
C GLU A 331 46.01 -41.67 18.31
N SER A 332 44.71 -41.54 18.54
CA SER A 332 43.70 -42.46 18.02
C SER A 332 43.70 -42.50 16.48
N LEU A 333 43.77 -41.34 15.82
CA LEU A 333 43.85 -41.22 14.36
C LEU A 333 45.15 -41.81 13.79
N ARG A 334 46.27 -41.63 14.48
CA ARG A 334 47.55 -42.25 14.09
C ARG A 334 47.50 -43.76 14.23
N GLY A 335 46.88 -44.27 15.30
CA GLY A 335 46.70 -45.70 15.53
C GLY A 335 45.79 -46.37 14.50
N ALA A 336 44.77 -45.67 14.00
CA ALA A 336 43.88 -46.16 12.94
C ALA A 336 44.54 -46.30 11.55
N ARG A 337 45.77 -45.81 11.39
CA ARG A 337 46.56 -45.92 10.14
C ARG A 337 47.41 -47.21 10.09
N GLY A 338 47.42 -47.99 11.17
CA GLY A 338 48.21 -49.21 11.37
C GLY A 338 47.44 -50.48 11.11
#